data_AF-A0A8I2FR06-F1
#
_entry.id   AF-A0A8I2FR06-F1
#
_cell.length_a   1.000
_cell.length_b   1.000
_cell.length_c   1.000
_cell.angle_alpha   90.00
_cell.angle_beta   90.00
_cell.angle_gamma   90.00
#
_symmetry.space_group_name_H-M   'P 1'
#
loop_
_entity.id
_entity.type
_entity.pdbx_description
1 polymer ?
#
loop_
_entity_poly.entity_id
_entity_poly.type
_entity_poly.pdbx_seq_one_letter_code
_entity_poly.pdbx_strand_id
1 'polypeptide(L)'
;MKISDLKRPGWEKYVGKTVTIEGIFVRDPLPMLVTDIKIVLANMPMPKDQYILLTGNQAKEIDPKQYGGAKLRITGEVNAVDDANVKNIGDYVVITVFTFEFIERIYKYHPERISFKRMPEFRDPRRYAILFSGGIDKSSNRIRYWNDLKFMYSALINKNGFSKNNIAVLYADGKGLDNQMPVHYSATQTNLEAVFNLLREDATGKDFIFIFTTNHGGGFCNAGLLYLGTMYYKLGGRFDANADEGAADNIVEKKYNMDLNNDGDKNDQVSWDEELCSWGGSIFDDDLGNMFANIKFKKMVIVMEQCFSGGLIREIGQNRNNMVIISAAAESEPSYSMNSGNYDEFSYYFTCAINGADPNGKTVNADANNDKKVSMVEAFNYARSKDTQSETPQYEDSGDGISHSGKMPASGEGTLGSKTFLKK
;
A
#
# COMPACT_ATOMS: atom_id res chain seq x y z
N MET A 1 -31.79 -0.70 -7.36
CA MET A 1 -30.80 -1.74 -7.70
C MET A 1 -29.57 -1.53 -6.83
N LYS A 2 -28.90 -2.59 -6.38
CA LYS A 2 -27.65 -2.52 -5.61
C LYS A 2 -26.44 -2.72 -6.51
N ILE A 3 -25.26 -2.28 -6.06
CA ILE A 3 -23.98 -2.50 -6.77
C ILE A 3 -23.74 -3.99 -7.02
N SER A 4 -23.99 -4.82 -5.99
CA SER A 4 -23.86 -6.27 -6.08
C SER A 4 -24.71 -6.92 -7.18
N ASP A 5 -25.83 -6.32 -7.58
CA ASP A 5 -26.71 -6.89 -8.61
C ASP A 5 -26.05 -6.86 -9.99
N LEU A 6 -25.10 -5.94 -10.22
CA LEU A 6 -24.33 -5.79 -11.46
C LEU A 6 -22.99 -6.52 -11.42
N LYS A 7 -22.60 -7.07 -10.26
CA LYS A 7 -21.28 -7.68 -10.04
C LYS A 7 -21.32 -9.19 -9.77
N ARG A 8 -22.49 -9.80 -10.00
CA ARG A 8 -22.75 -11.23 -9.78
C ARG A 8 -23.13 -11.90 -11.10
N PRO A 9 -23.07 -13.25 -11.19
CA PRO A 9 -23.50 -13.97 -12.39
C PRO A 9 -24.91 -13.55 -12.85
N GLY A 10 -25.06 -13.34 -14.17
CA GLY A 10 -26.30 -12.84 -14.77
C GLY A 10 -26.41 -11.32 -14.82
N TRP A 11 -25.32 -10.58 -14.62
CA TRP A 11 -25.25 -9.14 -14.81
C TRP A 11 -25.46 -8.74 -16.28
N GLU A 12 -25.12 -9.63 -17.21
CA GLU A 12 -25.15 -9.43 -18.66
C GLU A 12 -26.56 -9.06 -19.15
N LYS A 13 -27.59 -9.54 -18.44
CA LYS A 13 -29.00 -9.21 -18.72
C LYS A 13 -29.34 -7.72 -18.51
N TYR A 14 -28.45 -6.97 -17.86
CA TYR A 14 -28.58 -5.54 -17.63
C TYR A 14 -27.86 -4.70 -18.69
N VAL A 15 -27.00 -5.28 -19.53
CA VAL A 15 -26.31 -4.54 -20.59
C VAL A 15 -27.31 -3.84 -21.51
N GLY A 16 -27.07 -2.57 -21.80
CA GLY A 16 -27.95 -1.70 -22.59
C GLY A 16 -29.20 -1.21 -21.85
N LYS A 17 -29.40 -1.60 -20.57
CA LYS A 17 -30.52 -1.12 -19.76
C LYS A 17 -30.13 0.10 -18.95
N THR A 18 -31.08 1.02 -18.82
CA THR A 18 -31.00 2.11 -17.86
C THR A 18 -31.30 1.59 -16.45
N VAL A 19 -30.42 1.93 -15.51
CA VAL A 19 -30.53 1.57 -14.10
C VAL A 19 -30.41 2.81 -13.22
N THR A 20 -30.94 2.72 -12.01
CA THR A 20 -30.71 3.72 -10.95
C THR A 20 -30.13 3.02 -9.72
N ILE A 21 -29.01 3.57 -9.24
CA ILE A 21 -28.18 2.98 -8.21
C ILE A 21 -27.71 4.04 -7.21
N GLU A 22 -27.58 3.66 -5.94
CA GLU A 22 -27.02 4.53 -4.90
C GLU A 22 -25.69 3.96 -4.40
N GLY A 23 -24.78 4.85 -4.03
CA GLY A 23 -23.51 4.51 -3.40
C GLY A 23 -22.73 5.77 -3.02
N ILE A 24 -21.58 5.58 -2.38
CA ILE A 24 -20.70 6.67 -1.97
C ILE A 24 -19.78 7.01 -3.14
N PHE A 25 -19.82 8.25 -3.62
CA PHE A 25 -19.00 8.68 -4.73
C PHE A 25 -17.55 8.86 -4.33
N VAL A 26 -16.68 8.19 -5.07
CA VAL A 26 -15.23 8.28 -4.94
C VAL A 26 -14.68 8.50 -6.34
N ARG A 27 -13.76 9.44 -6.50
CA ARG A 27 -13.10 9.65 -7.79
C ARG A 27 -11.73 9.01 -7.86
N ASP A 28 -11.18 8.51 -6.76
CA ASP A 28 -9.74 8.30 -6.68
C ASP A 28 -9.29 6.92 -7.20
N PRO A 29 -8.68 6.79 -8.40
CA PRO A 29 -8.39 7.82 -9.40
C PRO A 29 -9.40 7.82 -10.59
N LEU A 30 -10.37 6.89 -10.59
CA LEU A 30 -11.55 6.88 -11.48
C LEU A 30 -12.85 7.19 -10.73
N PRO A 31 -13.81 7.90 -11.35
CA PRO A 31 -15.14 8.11 -10.77
C PRO A 31 -15.86 6.76 -10.59
N MET A 32 -16.33 6.50 -9.38
CA MET A 32 -16.97 5.26 -8.98
C MET A 32 -17.98 5.50 -7.86
N LEU A 33 -18.91 4.56 -7.70
CA LEU A 33 -19.66 4.41 -6.46
C LEU A 33 -19.10 3.21 -5.70
N VAL A 34 -18.87 3.38 -4.40
CA VAL A 34 -18.57 2.28 -3.46
C VAL A 34 -19.72 2.07 -2.49
N THR A 35 -19.84 0.85 -1.97
CA THR A 35 -20.85 0.48 -0.97
C THR A 35 -20.55 1.03 0.42
N ASP A 36 -19.27 1.05 0.80
CA ASP A 36 -18.76 1.56 2.07
C ASP A 36 -17.42 2.27 1.84
N ILE A 37 -17.23 3.43 2.46
CA ILE A 37 -16.00 4.22 2.32
C ILE A 37 -14.78 3.49 2.91
N LYS A 38 -14.98 2.63 3.91
CA LYS A 38 -13.91 1.87 4.57
C LYS A 38 -13.09 1.03 3.58
N ILE A 39 -13.74 0.53 2.53
CA ILE A 39 -13.10 -0.27 1.47
C ILE A 39 -12.07 0.54 0.69
N VAL A 40 -12.26 1.86 0.59
CA VAL A 40 -11.32 2.77 -0.08
C VAL A 40 -10.16 3.15 0.84
N LEU A 41 -10.41 3.18 2.15
CA LEU A 41 -9.42 3.56 3.15
C LEU A 41 -8.48 2.42 3.51
N ALA A 42 -8.88 1.16 3.33
CA ALA A 42 -8.01 0.00 3.54
C ALA A 42 -7.01 -0.19 2.38
N ASN A 43 -5.78 -0.63 2.68
CA ASN A 43 -4.72 -0.92 1.70
C ASN A 43 -4.81 -2.32 1.11
N MET A 44 -6.02 -2.71 0.69
CA MET A 44 -6.31 -4.01 0.10
C MET A 44 -6.93 -3.85 -1.31
N PRO A 45 -6.75 -4.83 -2.22
CA PRO A 45 -7.55 -4.90 -3.43
C PRO A 45 -9.04 -4.77 -3.09
N MET A 46 -9.74 -3.82 -3.73
CA MET A 46 -11.18 -3.67 -3.48
C MET A 46 -11.95 -4.92 -3.93
N PRO A 47 -12.88 -5.47 -3.12
CA PRO A 47 -13.73 -6.56 -3.57
C PRO A 47 -14.58 -6.08 -4.76
N LYS A 48 -14.56 -6.84 -5.86
CA LYS A 48 -15.18 -6.43 -7.13
C LYS A 48 -16.70 -6.24 -7.03
N ASP A 49 -17.34 -6.80 -6.02
CA ASP A 49 -18.78 -6.67 -5.77
C ASP A 49 -19.18 -5.46 -4.91
N GLN A 50 -18.20 -4.68 -4.44
CA GLN A 50 -18.41 -3.54 -3.55
C GLN A 50 -18.23 -2.17 -4.21
N TYR A 51 -17.92 -2.14 -5.51
CA TYR A 51 -17.85 -0.88 -6.26
C TYR A 51 -18.39 -1.03 -7.67
N ILE A 52 -18.74 0.09 -8.30
CA ILE A 52 -19.05 0.17 -9.72
C ILE A 52 -18.45 1.45 -10.31
N LEU A 53 -17.77 1.31 -11.44
CA LEU A 53 -17.14 2.44 -12.12
C LEU A 53 -18.16 3.25 -12.93
N LEU A 54 -17.95 4.56 -12.95
CA LEU A 54 -18.77 5.52 -13.67
C LEU A 54 -18.01 6.03 -14.90
N THR A 55 -18.70 6.12 -16.04
CA THR A 55 -18.12 6.57 -17.32
C THR A 55 -19.03 7.60 -17.99
N GLY A 56 -18.60 8.13 -19.15
CA GLY A 56 -19.31 9.19 -19.86
C GLY A 56 -18.90 10.59 -19.44
N ASN A 57 -19.42 11.60 -20.14
CA ASN A 57 -19.06 13.00 -19.90
C ASN A 57 -19.60 13.50 -18.55
N GLN A 58 -20.83 13.11 -18.20
CA GLN A 58 -21.47 13.47 -16.93
C GLN A 58 -20.70 12.92 -15.73
N ALA A 59 -20.07 11.74 -15.83
CA ALA A 59 -19.21 11.23 -14.75
C ALA A 59 -17.98 12.14 -14.50
N LYS A 60 -17.46 12.81 -15.54
CA LYS A 60 -16.33 13.75 -15.42
C LYS A 60 -16.75 15.08 -14.79
N GLU A 61 -18.02 15.44 -14.89
CA GLU A 61 -18.61 16.66 -14.33
C GLU A 61 -18.88 16.56 -12.82
N ILE A 62 -18.90 15.35 -12.25
CA ILE A 62 -19.02 15.17 -10.80
C ILE A 62 -17.74 15.67 -10.13
N ASP A 63 -17.78 16.89 -9.58
CA ASP A 63 -16.63 17.48 -8.92
C ASP A 63 -16.27 16.68 -7.65
N PRO A 64 -15.09 16.03 -7.58
CA PRO A 64 -14.66 15.28 -6.41
C PRO A 64 -14.51 16.15 -5.16
N LYS A 65 -14.22 17.45 -5.30
CA LYS A 65 -14.13 18.36 -4.14
C LYS A 65 -15.51 18.61 -3.54
N GLN A 66 -16.53 18.66 -4.38
CA GLN A 66 -17.90 18.87 -3.94
C GLN A 66 -18.56 17.56 -3.51
N TYR A 67 -18.38 16.45 -4.24
CA TYR A 67 -19.16 15.23 -4.05
C TYR A 67 -18.37 14.03 -3.55
N GLY A 68 -17.03 14.11 -3.46
CA GLY A 68 -16.22 13.04 -2.88
C GLY A 68 -16.69 12.68 -1.48
N GLY A 69 -16.95 11.40 -1.25
CA GLY A 69 -17.46 10.86 0.01
C GLY A 69 -18.95 11.15 0.26
N ALA A 70 -19.66 11.77 -0.69
CA ALA A 70 -21.11 11.91 -0.61
C ALA A 70 -21.81 10.65 -1.10
N LYS A 71 -22.95 10.32 -0.51
CA LYS A 71 -23.88 9.34 -1.08
C LYS A 71 -24.60 10.00 -2.25
N LEU A 72 -24.44 9.44 -3.44
CA LEU A 72 -25.10 9.87 -4.67
C LEU A 72 -26.07 8.79 -5.15
N ARG A 73 -27.15 9.23 -5.81
CA ARG A 73 -27.99 8.41 -6.68
C ARG A 73 -27.61 8.69 -8.13
N ILE A 74 -27.21 7.65 -8.85
CA ILE A 74 -26.80 7.72 -10.25
C ILE A 74 -27.85 7.01 -11.10
N THR A 75 -28.29 7.66 -12.18
CA THR A 75 -29.05 7.03 -13.26
C THR A 75 -28.18 6.99 -14.51
N GLY A 76 -28.09 5.83 -15.14
CA GLY A 76 -27.23 5.62 -16.31
C GLY A 76 -27.45 4.27 -16.98
N GLU A 77 -26.71 4.02 -18.05
CA GLU A 77 -26.77 2.78 -18.82
C GLU A 77 -25.64 1.83 -18.46
N VAL A 78 -25.99 0.56 -18.24
CA VAL A 78 -25.02 -0.51 -17.96
C VAL A 78 -24.32 -0.92 -19.26
N ASN A 79 -23.00 -0.86 -19.25
CA ASN A 79 -22.17 -1.22 -20.38
C ASN A 79 -21.13 -2.27 -19.99
N ALA A 80 -20.90 -3.23 -20.87
CA ALA A 80 -19.76 -4.15 -20.77
C ALA A 80 -18.46 -3.38 -21.04
N VAL A 81 -17.38 -3.74 -20.34
CA VAL A 81 -16.06 -3.17 -20.57
C VAL A 81 -15.41 -3.90 -21.76
N ASP A 82 -15.61 -3.37 -22.98
CA ASP A 82 -15.05 -3.95 -24.22
C ASP A 82 -14.32 -2.91 -25.11
N ASP A 83 -14.17 -1.67 -24.62
CA ASP A 83 -13.55 -0.61 -25.41
C ASP A 83 -12.02 -0.81 -25.45
N ALA A 84 -11.45 -0.80 -26.66
CA ALA A 84 -10.00 -0.88 -26.88
C ALA A 84 -9.22 0.27 -26.18
N ASN A 85 -9.90 1.33 -25.74
CA ASN A 85 -9.36 2.42 -24.91
C ASN A 85 -9.37 2.14 -23.39
N VAL A 86 -9.96 1.02 -22.96
CA VAL A 86 -10.32 0.72 -21.56
C VAL A 86 -9.62 -0.54 -21.01
N LYS A 87 -8.72 -1.17 -21.79
CA LYS A 87 -7.99 -2.41 -21.45
C LYS A 87 -7.28 -2.47 -20.07
N ASN A 88 -7.15 -1.36 -19.35
CA ASN A 88 -6.46 -1.27 -18.05
C ASN A 88 -7.35 -0.79 -16.88
N ILE A 89 -8.68 -0.90 -17.00
CA ILE A 89 -9.62 -0.49 -15.95
C ILE A 89 -9.84 -1.57 -14.87
N GLY A 90 -9.43 -2.83 -15.12
CA GLY A 90 -9.47 -3.90 -14.12
C GLY A 90 -10.89 -4.35 -13.74
N ASP A 91 -11.88 -4.09 -14.59
CA ASP A 91 -13.30 -4.39 -14.31
C ASP A 91 -14.05 -4.76 -15.60
N TYR A 92 -15.18 -5.46 -15.50
CA TYR A 92 -15.94 -6.00 -16.64
C TYR A 92 -17.27 -5.27 -16.93
N VAL A 93 -17.71 -4.40 -16.01
CA VAL A 93 -18.97 -3.65 -16.12
C VAL A 93 -18.85 -2.23 -15.59
N VAL A 94 -19.44 -1.27 -16.30
CA VAL A 94 -19.46 0.16 -15.96
C VAL A 94 -20.88 0.74 -16.10
N ILE A 95 -21.11 1.91 -15.51
CA ILE A 95 -22.31 2.72 -15.74
C ILE A 95 -21.93 3.99 -16.48
N THR A 96 -22.42 4.15 -17.71
CA THR A 96 -22.36 5.42 -18.43
C THR A 96 -23.40 6.36 -17.83
N VAL A 97 -22.94 7.42 -17.16
CA VAL A 97 -23.79 8.30 -16.34
C VAL A 97 -24.65 9.20 -17.24
N PHE A 98 -25.95 9.24 -16.96
CA PHE A 98 -26.88 10.22 -17.54
C PHE A 98 -27.15 11.38 -16.58
N THR A 99 -27.47 11.06 -15.32
CA THR A 99 -27.75 12.04 -14.28
C THR A 99 -27.25 11.56 -12.92
N PHE A 100 -27.06 12.51 -12.00
CA PHE A 100 -26.75 12.24 -10.61
C PHE A 100 -27.54 13.16 -9.68
N GLU A 101 -27.86 12.65 -8.49
CA GLU A 101 -28.53 13.37 -7.41
C GLU A 101 -27.72 13.20 -6.12
N PHE A 102 -27.49 14.30 -5.42
CA PHE A 102 -26.90 14.28 -4.09
C PHE A 102 -27.94 13.87 -3.06
N ILE A 103 -27.62 12.85 -2.25
CA ILE A 103 -28.49 12.43 -1.13
C ILE A 103 -27.99 13.04 0.17
N GLU A 104 -26.76 12.71 0.56
CA GLU A 104 -26.19 13.15 1.85
C GLU A 104 -24.66 13.08 1.85
N ARG A 105 -24.03 13.76 2.82
CA ARG A 105 -22.59 13.67 3.05
C ARG A 105 -22.31 12.53 4.02
N ILE A 106 -21.58 11.51 3.56
CA ILE A 106 -21.13 10.41 4.42
C ILE A 106 -19.71 10.69 4.94
N TYR A 107 -18.83 11.17 4.06
CA TYR A 107 -17.41 11.37 4.34
C TYR A 107 -16.89 12.66 3.70
N LYS A 108 -15.95 13.33 4.36
CA LYS A 108 -15.35 14.59 3.88
C LYS A 108 -13.85 14.39 3.63
N TYR A 109 -13.46 14.45 2.36
CA TYR A 109 -12.05 14.51 1.98
C TYR A 109 -11.44 15.86 2.37
N HIS A 110 -10.19 15.83 2.82
CA HIS A 110 -9.42 17.02 3.14
C HIS A 110 -8.17 17.08 2.26
N PRO A 111 -8.28 17.34 0.94
CA PRO A 111 -7.11 17.29 0.06
C PRO A 111 -6.06 18.31 0.50
N GLU A 112 -4.89 17.83 0.93
CA GLU A 112 -3.75 18.68 1.25
C GLU A 112 -2.97 19.03 -0.02
N ARG A 113 -2.63 20.32 -0.16
CA ARG A 113 -1.64 20.76 -1.15
C ARG A 113 -0.28 20.80 -0.48
N ILE A 114 0.55 19.82 -0.81
CA ILE A 114 1.91 19.76 -0.32
C ILE A 114 2.78 20.65 -1.20
N SER A 115 3.54 21.55 -0.59
CA SER A 115 4.62 22.26 -1.26
C SER A 115 5.94 21.93 -0.60
N PHE A 116 6.81 21.22 -1.30
CA PHE A 116 8.13 20.89 -0.76
C PHE A 116 9.09 22.06 -0.92
N LYS A 117 9.63 22.56 0.20
CA LYS A 117 10.70 23.56 0.17
C LYS A 117 12.03 22.88 -0.18
N ARG A 118 12.58 23.22 -1.36
CA ARG A 118 13.86 22.69 -1.86
C ARG A 118 15.01 23.21 -0.99
N MET A 119 15.80 22.31 -0.41
CA MET A 119 16.98 22.65 0.40
C MET A 119 18.29 22.42 -0.39
N PRO A 120 19.38 23.15 -0.06
CA PRO A 120 20.67 22.97 -0.72
C PRO A 120 21.27 21.57 -0.46
N GLU A 121 21.99 21.06 -1.45
CA GLU A 121 22.31 19.66 -1.62
C GLU A 121 23.52 19.20 -0.77
N PHE A 122 23.32 18.19 0.07
CA PHE A 122 24.40 17.35 0.59
C PHE A 122 24.22 15.97 -0.03
N ARG A 123 25.16 15.51 -0.85
CA ARG A 123 24.99 14.27 -1.66
C ARG A 123 26.06 13.24 -1.30
N ASP A 124 25.64 12.08 -0.82
CA ASP A 124 26.51 10.93 -0.66
C ASP A 124 26.28 9.92 -1.80
N PRO A 125 27.27 9.66 -2.67
CA PRO A 125 27.12 8.69 -3.75
C PRO A 125 26.96 7.24 -3.25
N ARG A 126 27.19 6.97 -1.96
CA ARG A 126 27.12 5.64 -1.34
C ARG A 126 25.75 5.29 -0.74
N ARG A 127 24.70 5.98 -1.18
CA ARG A 127 23.34 5.79 -0.65
C ARG A 127 22.38 5.59 -1.80
N TYR A 128 21.70 4.46 -1.78
CA TYR A 128 20.73 4.04 -2.77
C TYR A 128 19.35 3.99 -2.15
N ALA A 129 18.32 4.32 -2.92
CA ALA A 129 16.96 4.06 -2.51
C ALA A 129 16.09 3.48 -3.62
N ILE A 130 15.12 2.66 -3.24
CA ILE A 130 14.04 2.18 -4.11
C ILE A 130 12.73 2.62 -3.48
N LEU A 131 11.93 3.35 -4.26
CA LEU A 131 10.58 3.77 -3.91
C LEU A 131 9.60 3.06 -4.83
N PHE A 132 8.73 2.20 -4.29
CA PHE A 132 7.85 1.34 -5.09
C PHE A 132 6.37 1.48 -4.68
N SER A 133 5.50 1.66 -5.67
CA SER A 133 4.04 1.61 -5.49
C SER A 133 3.39 0.99 -6.72
N GLY A 134 2.89 -0.24 -6.56
CA GLY A 134 2.30 -1.04 -7.65
C GLY A 134 1.01 -0.47 -8.23
N GLY A 135 0.09 0.04 -7.40
CA GLY A 135 -1.21 0.58 -7.82
C GLY A 135 -2.24 -0.43 -8.31
N ILE A 136 -1.89 -1.72 -8.54
CA ILE A 136 -2.71 -2.79 -9.15
C ILE A 136 -3.18 -2.42 -10.56
N ASP A 137 -4.12 -1.49 -10.66
CA ASP A 137 -4.74 -1.01 -11.88
C ASP A 137 -5.21 0.43 -11.69
N LYS A 138 -5.80 1.01 -12.74
CA LYS A 138 -6.31 2.39 -12.67
C LYS A 138 -7.46 2.54 -11.68
N SER A 139 -8.20 1.51 -11.29
CA SER A 139 -9.30 1.68 -10.34
C SER A 139 -8.82 1.66 -8.89
N SER A 140 -7.71 0.99 -8.64
CA SER A 140 -7.16 0.75 -7.30
C SER A 140 -6.05 1.74 -6.94
N ASN A 141 -5.37 2.34 -7.92
CA ASN A 141 -4.24 3.24 -7.68
C ASN A 141 -4.64 4.58 -7.04
N ARG A 142 -4.67 4.65 -5.71
CA ARG A 142 -5.11 5.81 -4.94
C ARG A 142 -4.09 6.94 -4.92
N ILE A 143 -4.56 8.18 -4.73
CA ILE A 143 -3.69 9.37 -4.65
C ILE A 143 -2.75 9.32 -3.44
N ARG A 144 -3.16 8.64 -2.36
CA ARG A 144 -2.31 8.52 -1.16
C ARG A 144 -0.98 7.87 -1.45
N TYR A 145 -0.95 6.81 -2.25
CA TYR A 145 0.29 6.13 -2.63
C TYR A 145 1.27 7.07 -3.35
N TRP A 146 0.75 7.94 -4.23
CA TRP A 146 1.57 8.97 -4.86
C TRP A 146 2.09 10.01 -3.86
N ASN A 147 1.26 10.40 -2.88
CA ASN A 147 1.66 11.36 -1.86
C ASN A 147 2.68 10.78 -0.87
N ASP A 148 2.53 9.53 -0.46
CA ASP A 148 3.47 8.80 0.39
C ASP A 148 4.85 8.71 -0.29
N LEU A 149 4.89 8.27 -1.57
CA LEU A 149 6.15 8.25 -2.33
C LEU A 149 6.76 9.65 -2.46
N LYS A 150 5.98 10.68 -2.81
CA LYS A 150 6.47 12.05 -2.92
C LYS A 150 7.04 12.57 -1.60
N PHE A 151 6.36 12.31 -0.49
CA PHE A 151 6.79 12.77 0.82
C PHE A 151 8.08 12.07 1.23
N MET A 152 8.16 10.75 1.06
CA MET A 152 9.37 9.97 1.32
C MET A 152 10.53 10.44 0.43
N TYR A 153 10.33 10.57 -0.89
CA TYR A 153 11.32 11.10 -1.82
C TYR A 153 11.86 12.45 -1.38
N SER A 154 10.97 13.37 -1.01
CA SER A 154 11.33 14.69 -0.51
C SER A 154 12.14 14.63 0.79
N ALA A 155 11.76 13.78 1.74
CA ALA A 155 12.49 13.60 2.99
C ALA A 155 13.89 13.03 2.74
N LEU A 156 14.02 12.06 1.83
CA LEU A 156 15.29 11.45 1.46
C LEU A 156 16.27 12.47 0.87
N ILE A 157 15.82 13.33 -0.06
CA ILE A 157 16.68 14.31 -0.72
C ILE A 157 16.95 15.55 0.16
N ASN A 158 15.93 16.08 0.84
CA ASN A 158 16.02 17.40 1.47
C ASN A 158 16.53 17.36 2.92
N LYS A 159 16.40 16.22 3.60
CA LYS A 159 16.79 16.05 5.00
C LYS A 159 17.84 14.98 5.22
N ASN A 160 17.81 13.94 4.41
CA ASN A 160 18.60 12.74 4.64
C ASN A 160 19.76 12.56 3.65
N GLY A 161 19.96 13.48 2.69
CA GLY A 161 21.19 13.55 1.89
C GLY A 161 21.36 12.43 0.85
N PHE A 162 20.26 11.83 0.39
CA PHE A 162 20.27 10.93 -0.76
C PHE A 162 20.45 11.72 -2.06
N SER A 163 21.25 11.18 -2.98
CA SER A 163 21.36 11.71 -4.33
C SER A 163 20.16 11.27 -5.16
N LYS A 164 19.48 12.21 -5.84
CA LYS A 164 18.37 11.88 -6.76
C LYS A 164 18.75 10.83 -7.82
N ASN A 165 20.02 10.76 -8.22
CA ASN A 165 20.51 9.83 -9.25
C ASN A 165 20.61 8.38 -8.72
N ASN A 166 20.55 8.20 -7.40
CA ASN A 166 20.63 6.90 -6.75
C ASN A 166 19.27 6.49 -6.14
N ILE A 167 18.18 7.17 -6.53
CA ILE A 167 16.82 6.81 -6.11
C ILE A 167 16.07 6.29 -7.32
N ALA A 168 15.78 4.99 -7.34
CA ALA A 168 14.85 4.40 -8.29
C ALA A 168 13.41 4.62 -7.80
N VAL A 169 12.52 5.01 -8.71
CA VAL A 169 11.10 5.25 -8.41
C VAL A 169 10.28 4.47 -9.41
N LEU A 170 9.50 3.52 -8.91
CA LEU A 170 8.61 2.68 -9.68
C LEU A 170 7.18 2.98 -9.24
N TYR A 171 6.35 3.43 -10.16
CA TYR A 171 4.97 3.84 -9.85
C TYR A 171 4.01 3.41 -10.94
N ALA A 172 2.99 2.61 -10.57
CA ALA A 172 1.86 2.25 -11.42
C ALA A 172 2.26 1.87 -12.86
N ASP A 173 1.67 2.51 -13.88
CA ASP A 173 1.97 2.30 -15.30
C ASP A 173 3.24 3.04 -15.80
N GLY A 174 4.06 3.57 -14.88
CA GLY A 174 5.27 4.32 -15.18
C GLY A 174 5.04 5.81 -15.40
N LYS A 175 3.83 6.33 -15.10
CA LYS A 175 3.49 7.74 -15.24
C LYS A 175 3.12 8.35 -13.89
N GLY A 176 3.88 9.38 -13.49
CA GLY A 176 3.57 10.16 -12.30
C GLY A 176 2.29 10.98 -12.43
N LEU A 177 1.65 11.30 -11.31
CA LEU A 177 0.45 12.16 -11.29
C LEU A 177 0.80 13.66 -11.44
N ASP A 178 2.06 14.03 -11.17
CA ASP A 178 2.61 15.36 -11.34
C ASP A 178 4.14 15.30 -11.57
N ASN A 179 4.80 16.46 -11.73
CA ASN A 179 6.24 16.55 -12.01
C ASN A 179 7.12 16.80 -10.77
N GLN A 180 6.61 16.61 -9.55
CA GLN A 180 7.35 16.89 -8.30
C GLN A 180 8.33 15.77 -7.91
N MET A 181 8.10 14.55 -8.41
CA MET A 181 8.96 13.38 -8.21
C MET A 181 9.13 12.66 -9.55
N PRO A 182 10.35 12.24 -9.93
CA PRO A 182 10.53 11.44 -11.13
C PRO A 182 9.88 10.06 -10.98
N VAL A 183 9.40 9.49 -12.09
CA VAL A 183 9.06 8.07 -12.20
C VAL A 183 9.98 7.48 -13.25
N HIS A 184 10.72 6.44 -12.87
CA HIS A 184 11.76 5.84 -13.72
C HIS A 184 11.22 4.60 -14.45
N TYR A 185 10.37 3.81 -13.78
CA TYR A 185 9.80 2.57 -14.33
C TYR A 185 8.32 2.43 -13.96
N SER A 186 7.59 1.63 -14.73
CA SER A 186 6.32 1.08 -14.24
C SER A 186 6.57 0.10 -13.10
N ALA A 187 5.66 0.03 -12.14
CA ALA A 187 5.80 -0.74 -10.91
C ALA A 187 5.39 -2.21 -11.10
N THR A 188 5.98 -2.89 -12.08
CA THR A 188 5.80 -4.33 -12.32
C THR A 188 6.86 -5.14 -11.58
N GLN A 189 6.60 -6.43 -11.34
CA GLN A 189 7.58 -7.38 -10.80
C GLN A 189 8.89 -7.34 -11.61
N THR A 190 8.80 -7.49 -12.93
CA THR A 190 9.98 -7.49 -13.83
C THR A 190 10.83 -6.23 -13.71
N ASN A 191 10.22 -5.05 -13.58
CA ASN A 191 10.98 -3.82 -13.43
C ASN A 191 11.58 -3.67 -12.03
N LEU A 192 10.90 -4.18 -10.99
CA LEU A 192 11.48 -4.22 -9.65
C LEU A 192 12.70 -5.14 -9.62
N GLU A 193 12.60 -6.35 -10.17
CA GLU A 193 13.71 -7.29 -10.34
C GLU A 193 14.89 -6.64 -11.10
N ALA A 194 14.60 -5.91 -12.17
CA ALA A 194 15.64 -5.19 -12.92
C ALA A 194 16.35 -4.15 -12.06
N VAL A 195 15.64 -3.41 -11.21
CA VAL A 195 16.24 -2.43 -10.28
C VAL A 195 17.06 -3.13 -9.19
N PHE A 196 16.59 -4.26 -8.65
CA PHE A 196 17.37 -5.07 -7.71
C PHE A 196 18.64 -5.65 -8.36
N ASN A 197 18.58 -6.03 -9.65
CA ASN A 197 19.76 -6.48 -10.40
C ASN A 197 20.78 -5.34 -10.56
N LEU A 198 20.35 -4.13 -10.95
CA LEU A 198 21.23 -2.96 -11.01
C LEU A 198 21.86 -2.65 -9.65
N LEU A 199 21.07 -2.71 -8.58
CA LEU A 199 21.55 -2.51 -7.23
C LEU A 199 22.60 -3.57 -6.83
N ARG A 200 22.42 -4.83 -7.25
CA ARG A 200 23.39 -5.91 -7.00
C ARG A 200 24.72 -5.69 -7.75
N GLU A 201 24.67 -5.09 -8.93
CA GLU A 201 25.84 -4.74 -9.73
C GLU A 201 26.60 -3.54 -9.16
N ASP A 202 25.88 -2.50 -8.74
CA ASP A 202 26.46 -1.21 -8.34
C ASP A 202 26.85 -1.15 -6.86
N ALA A 203 26.07 -1.77 -5.97
CA ALA A 203 26.26 -1.64 -4.54
C ALA A 203 27.44 -2.46 -4.01
N THR A 204 28.07 -1.92 -2.97
CA THR A 204 29.21 -2.49 -2.27
C THR A 204 28.90 -2.66 -0.80
N GLY A 205 29.70 -3.47 -0.09
CA GLY A 205 29.57 -3.65 1.37
C GLY A 205 29.80 -2.38 2.22
N LYS A 206 30.00 -1.21 1.60
CA LYS A 206 30.14 0.08 2.27
C LYS A 206 28.89 0.96 2.17
N ASP A 207 27.92 0.57 1.36
CA ASP A 207 26.80 1.42 0.97
C ASP A 207 25.60 1.26 1.90
N PHE A 208 24.76 2.30 1.94
CA PHE A 208 23.50 2.31 2.68
C PHE A 208 22.35 2.22 1.69
N ILE A 209 21.42 1.29 1.93
CA ILE A 209 20.27 1.08 1.06
C ILE A 209 18.99 1.39 1.83
N PHE A 210 18.07 2.12 1.21
CA PHE A 210 16.75 2.42 1.75
C PHE A 210 15.67 1.95 0.78
N ILE A 211 14.74 1.10 1.22
CA ILE A 211 13.62 0.65 0.41
C ILE A 211 12.33 1.10 1.09
N PHE A 212 11.46 1.74 0.32
CA PHE A 212 10.12 2.09 0.78
C PHE A 212 9.10 1.60 -0.22
N THR A 213 8.14 0.83 0.28
CA THR A 213 7.02 0.34 -0.51
C THR A 213 5.73 0.89 0.10
N THR A 214 4.83 1.40 -0.74
CA THR A 214 3.49 1.83 -0.33
C THR A 214 2.49 1.50 -1.43
N ASN A 215 1.40 0.82 -1.10
CA ASN A 215 0.34 0.42 -2.02
C ASN A 215 -0.67 -0.46 -1.24
N HIS A 216 -1.60 -1.06 -1.96
CA HIS A 216 -2.22 -2.31 -1.61
C HIS A 216 -1.24 -3.47 -1.34
N GLY A 217 -1.65 -4.36 -0.43
CA GLY A 217 -1.14 -5.72 -0.27
C GLY A 217 -2.28 -6.71 -0.04
N GLY A 218 -1.98 -7.99 -0.12
CA GLY A 218 -2.95 -9.07 0.00
C GLY A 218 -2.43 -10.21 0.87
N GLY A 219 -3.37 -10.92 1.49
CA GLY A 219 -3.10 -11.97 2.47
C GLY A 219 -4.40 -12.45 3.11
N PHE A 220 -4.27 -13.19 4.21
CA PHE A 220 -5.40 -13.75 4.92
C PHE A 220 -5.71 -13.00 6.23
N CYS A 221 -6.88 -12.37 6.32
CA CYS A 221 -7.29 -11.61 7.50
C CYS A 221 -7.98 -12.50 8.54
N ASN A 222 -7.28 -12.82 9.63
CA ASN A 222 -7.79 -13.72 10.68
C ASN A 222 -9.06 -13.21 11.38
N ALA A 223 -9.17 -11.91 11.61
CA ALA A 223 -10.36 -11.28 12.22
C ALA A 223 -11.54 -11.21 11.23
N GLY A 224 -11.25 -11.29 9.93
CA GLY A 224 -12.18 -10.97 8.87
C GLY A 224 -12.50 -9.48 8.81
N LEU A 225 -12.88 -9.02 7.63
CA LEU A 225 -13.27 -7.63 7.39
C LEU A 225 -14.75 -7.56 7.04
N LEU A 226 -15.53 -6.95 7.92
CA LEU A 226 -16.99 -6.88 7.78
C LEU A 226 -17.41 -5.71 6.89
N TYR A 227 -18.02 -6.03 5.75
CA TYR A 227 -18.62 -5.06 4.84
C TYR A 227 -20.07 -5.41 4.54
N LEU A 228 -20.99 -4.51 4.93
CA LEU A 228 -22.44 -4.64 4.71
C LEU A 228 -23.04 -6.02 5.09
N GLY A 229 -22.53 -6.63 6.17
CA GLY A 229 -23.00 -7.92 6.67
C GLY A 229 -22.31 -9.14 6.06
N THR A 230 -21.36 -8.93 5.14
CA THR A 230 -20.49 -9.98 4.59
C THR A 230 -19.12 -9.90 5.23
N MET A 231 -18.60 -11.02 5.72
CA MET A 231 -17.24 -11.11 6.25
C MET A 231 -16.28 -11.55 5.15
N TYR A 232 -15.19 -10.82 4.97
CA TYR A 232 -14.14 -11.13 4.00
C TYR A 232 -12.85 -11.52 4.72
N TYR A 233 -12.36 -12.74 4.48
CA TYR A 233 -11.13 -13.26 5.10
C TYR A 233 -9.95 -13.26 4.11
N LYS A 234 -10.17 -13.79 2.90
CA LYS A 234 -9.19 -13.74 1.80
C LYS A 234 -9.24 -12.37 1.14
N LEU A 235 -8.22 -11.54 1.37
CA LEU A 235 -8.12 -10.17 0.84
C LEU A 235 -7.01 -10.03 -0.21
N GLY A 236 -6.53 -11.16 -0.75
CA GLY A 236 -5.46 -11.26 -1.73
C GLY A 236 -4.59 -12.47 -1.41
N GLY A 237 -3.33 -12.45 -1.84
CA GLY A 237 -2.37 -13.54 -1.61
C GLY A 237 -2.79 -14.84 -2.31
N ARG A 238 -2.10 -15.93 -1.97
CA ARG A 238 -2.41 -17.27 -2.53
C ARG A 238 -2.16 -18.36 -1.50
N PHE A 239 -2.68 -19.55 -1.79
CA PHE A 239 -2.36 -20.74 -0.99
C PHE A 239 -0.87 -21.03 -1.12
N ASP A 240 -0.20 -21.20 0.04
CA ASP A 240 1.18 -21.63 0.12
C ASP A 240 1.25 -23.14 -0.19
N ALA A 241 1.79 -23.46 -1.36
CA ALA A 241 1.98 -24.83 -1.79
C ALA A 241 3.36 -25.40 -1.40
N ASN A 242 4.30 -24.56 -0.97
CA ASN A 242 5.68 -24.93 -0.68
C ASN A 242 5.93 -25.18 0.83
N ALA A 243 5.02 -24.69 1.69
CA ALA A 243 5.01 -24.85 3.15
C ALA A 243 6.24 -24.26 3.86
N ASP A 244 6.79 -23.14 3.37
CA ASP A 244 7.93 -22.44 3.98
C ASP A 244 7.53 -21.40 5.05
N GLU A 245 6.22 -21.19 5.19
CA GLU A 245 5.65 -20.23 6.11
C GLU A 245 5.84 -20.55 7.60
N GLY A 246 5.66 -19.51 8.42
CA GLY A 246 5.76 -19.60 9.88
C GLY A 246 4.60 -20.32 10.55
N ALA A 247 4.79 -20.75 11.81
CA ALA A 247 3.71 -21.36 12.59
C ALA A 247 2.51 -20.41 12.86
N ALA A 248 2.71 -19.11 12.63
CA ALA A 248 1.70 -18.07 12.81
C ALA A 248 0.70 -18.00 11.63
N ASP A 249 1.05 -18.59 10.49
CA ASP A 249 0.26 -18.61 9.26
C ASP A 249 -0.61 -19.88 9.10
N ASN A 250 -0.80 -20.64 10.19
CA ASN A 250 -1.62 -21.84 10.16
C ASN A 250 -3.12 -21.50 10.14
N ILE A 251 -3.73 -21.53 8.95
CA ILE A 251 -5.14 -21.27 8.72
C ILE A 251 -5.91 -22.59 8.70
N VAL A 252 -6.78 -22.79 9.69
CA VAL A 252 -7.66 -23.96 9.75
C VAL A 252 -8.94 -23.67 8.96
N GLU A 253 -9.09 -24.29 7.80
CA GLU A 253 -10.21 -24.09 6.86
C GLU A 253 -11.59 -24.21 7.53
N LYS A 254 -11.73 -25.23 8.38
CA LYS A 254 -12.96 -25.52 9.14
C LYS A 254 -13.42 -24.35 10.00
N LYS A 255 -12.48 -23.56 10.53
CA LYS A 255 -12.76 -22.38 11.36
C LYS A 255 -13.49 -21.30 10.55
N TYR A 256 -13.15 -21.16 9.27
CA TYR A 256 -13.67 -20.14 8.38
C TYR A 256 -14.77 -20.66 7.45
N ASN A 257 -15.01 -21.98 7.43
CA ASN A 257 -15.93 -22.66 6.50
C ASN A 257 -15.58 -22.36 5.04
N MET A 258 -14.29 -22.35 4.72
CA MET A 258 -13.73 -22.09 3.41
C MET A 258 -12.88 -23.29 2.96
N ASP A 259 -12.96 -23.62 1.68
CA ASP A 259 -12.03 -24.54 1.00
C ASP A 259 -10.97 -23.63 0.36
N LEU A 260 -9.81 -23.52 0.98
CA LEU A 260 -8.76 -22.54 0.65
C LEU A 260 -7.79 -23.09 -0.38
N ASN A 261 -7.49 -24.40 -0.31
CA ASN A 261 -6.64 -25.10 -1.27
C ASN A 261 -7.43 -25.61 -2.51
N ASN A 262 -8.77 -25.58 -2.50
CA ASN A 262 -9.67 -26.06 -3.55
C ASN A 262 -9.57 -27.58 -3.79
N ASP A 263 -9.31 -28.37 -2.73
CA ASP A 263 -9.23 -29.82 -2.83
C ASP A 263 -10.61 -30.53 -2.71
N GLY A 264 -11.66 -29.75 -2.40
CA GLY A 264 -13.03 -30.21 -2.29
C GLY A 264 -13.49 -30.51 -0.86
N ASP A 265 -12.64 -30.33 0.14
CA ASP A 265 -13.03 -30.35 1.55
C ASP A 265 -12.68 -29.05 2.30
N LYS A 266 -12.82 -29.04 3.62
CA LYS A 266 -12.66 -27.84 4.46
C LYS A 266 -12.03 -28.18 5.82
N ASN A 267 -11.26 -29.26 5.88
CA ASN A 267 -10.71 -29.79 7.13
C ASN A 267 -9.19 -29.63 7.21
N ASP A 268 -8.59 -28.96 6.24
CA ASP A 268 -7.16 -28.78 6.20
C ASP A 268 -6.69 -27.61 7.08
N GLN A 269 -5.41 -27.69 7.39
CA GLN A 269 -4.62 -26.58 7.87
C GLN A 269 -3.69 -26.19 6.73
N VAL A 270 -3.81 -24.94 6.28
CA VAL A 270 -3.06 -24.40 5.16
C VAL A 270 -2.27 -23.16 5.59
N SER A 271 -1.28 -22.79 4.78
CA SER A 271 -0.54 -21.53 4.84
C SER A 271 -0.90 -20.65 3.63
N TRP A 272 -0.51 -19.39 3.65
CA TRP A 272 -0.97 -18.36 2.73
C TRP A 272 0.10 -17.30 2.42
N ASP A 273 0.71 -17.38 1.24
CA ASP A 273 1.64 -16.36 0.76
C ASP A 273 1.00 -14.96 0.72
N GLU A 274 1.69 -14.00 1.32
CA GLU A 274 1.39 -12.58 1.24
C GLU A 274 1.85 -11.99 -0.09
N GLU A 275 1.15 -10.95 -0.54
CA GLU A 275 1.50 -10.24 -1.78
C GLU A 275 1.76 -8.75 -1.57
N LEU A 276 2.87 -8.30 -2.15
CA LEU A 276 3.07 -6.92 -2.54
C LEU A 276 2.40 -6.71 -3.90
N CYS A 277 1.28 -5.99 -3.94
CA CYS A 277 0.59 -5.74 -5.19
C CYS A 277 1.45 -4.90 -6.15
N SER A 278 1.60 -5.36 -7.40
CA SER A 278 2.34 -4.67 -8.48
C SER A 278 1.36 -4.13 -9.55
N TRP A 279 1.85 -3.39 -10.54
CA TRP A 279 0.99 -2.91 -11.63
C TRP A 279 0.65 -4.06 -12.57
N GLY A 280 -0.63 -4.44 -12.61
CA GLY A 280 -1.14 -5.54 -13.43
C GLY A 280 -0.84 -6.94 -12.87
N GLY A 281 -0.41 -7.06 -11.61
CA GLY A 281 -0.10 -8.35 -11.00
C GLY A 281 0.26 -8.26 -9.52
N SER A 282 0.93 -9.30 -9.03
CA SER A 282 1.31 -9.48 -7.62
C SER A 282 2.77 -9.93 -7.55
N ILE A 283 3.46 -9.54 -6.48
CA ILE A 283 4.78 -10.04 -6.14
C ILE A 283 4.60 -10.75 -4.80
N PHE A 284 4.74 -12.07 -4.78
CA PHE A 284 4.62 -12.86 -3.55
C PHE A 284 5.92 -12.78 -2.73
N ASP A 285 5.82 -12.98 -1.43
CA ASP A 285 6.93 -13.11 -0.47
C ASP A 285 8.16 -13.85 -1.01
N ASP A 286 7.98 -15.02 -1.61
CA ASP A 286 9.02 -15.87 -2.21
C ASP A 286 9.83 -15.11 -3.27
N ASP A 287 9.10 -14.54 -4.25
CA ASP A 287 9.69 -13.78 -5.35
C ASP A 287 10.37 -12.53 -4.80
N LEU A 288 9.74 -11.84 -3.84
CA LEU A 288 10.28 -10.65 -3.20
C LEU A 288 11.56 -10.96 -2.42
N GLY A 289 11.56 -11.98 -1.57
CA GLY A 289 12.70 -12.45 -0.78
C GLY A 289 13.89 -12.85 -1.65
N ASN A 290 13.62 -13.50 -2.79
CA ASN A 290 14.64 -13.84 -3.78
C ASN A 290 15.32 -12.60 -4.40
N MET A 291 14.61 -11.48 -4.55
CA MET A 291 15.23 -10.24 -5.06
C MET A 291 16.36 -9.74 -4.14
N PHE A 292 16.23 -9.93 -2.82
CA PHE A 292 17.24 -9.52 -1.83
C PHE A 292 18.50 -10.40 -1.82
N ALA A 293 18.51 -11.52 -2.53
CA ALA A 293 19.66 -12.40 -2.59
C ALA A 293 20.90 -11.70 -3.17
N ASN A 294 22.04 -11.91 -2.51
CA ASN A 294 23.38 -11.50 -2.95
C ASN A 294 23.61 -9.98 -3.14
N ILE A 295 22.76 -9.11 -2.57
CA ILE A 295 23.02 -7.67 -2.56
C ILE A 295 24.08 -7.34 -1.52
N LYS A 296 25.08 -6.54 -1.91
CA LYS A 296 26.14 -6.08 -1.01
C LYS A 296 25.76 -4.74 -0.41
N PHE A 297 25.83 -4.63 0.91
CA PHE A 297 25.55 -3.38 1.62
C PHE A 297 26.16 -3.40 3.01
N LYS A 298 26.35 -2.21 3.59
CA LYS A 298 26.72 -2.04 4.99
C LYS A 298 25.50 -2.14 5.90
N LYS A 299 24.43 -1.44 5.53
CA LYS A 299 23.14 -1.43 6.22
C LYS A 299 22.01 -1.22 5.22
N MET A 300 20.89 -1.89 5.43
CA MET A 300 19.66 -1.68 4.67
C MET A 300 18.53 -1.31 5.64
N VAL A 301 17.66 -0.40 5.22
CA VAL A 301 16.42 -0.08 5.92
C VAL A 301 15.28 -0.28 4.93
N ILE A 302 14.26 -1.01 5.35
CA ILE A 302 13.08 -1.35 4.56
C ILE A 302 11.86 -0.91 5.35
N VAL A 303 10.97 -0.16 4.70
CA VAL A 303 9.72 0.32 5.30
C VAL A 303 8.58 -0.03 4.36
N MET A 304 7.64 -0.84 4.84
CA MET A 304 6.54 -1.40 4.08
C MET A 304 5.20 -0.97 4.67
N GLU A 305 4.37 -0.33 3.86
CA GLU A 305 3.09 0.22 4.31
C GLU A 305 1.90 -0.71 4.03
N GLN A 306 2.05 -1.73 3.20
CA GLN A 306 0.91 -2.50 2.67
C GLN A 306 0.11 -3.22 3.77
N CYS A 307 -1.15 -3.56 3.49
CA CYS A 307 -1.84 -4.62 4.23
C CYS A 307 -0.98 -5.89 4.24
N PHE A 308 -1.01 -6.62 5.36
CA PHE A 308 -0.29 -7.89 5.51
C PHE A 308 1.24 -7.78 5.39
N SER A 309 1.80 -6.56 5.38
CA SER A 309 3.24 -6.34 5.17
C SER A 309 4.15 -6.98 6.23
N GLY A 310 3.60 -7.40 7.38
CA GLY A 310 4.33 -8.18 8.39
C GLY A 310 4.70 -9.60 7.92
N GLY A 311 3.91 -10.19 7.02
CA GLY A 311 4.17 -11.52 6.47
C GLY A 311 5.42 -11.55 5.60
N LEU A 312 5.62 -10.51 4.78
CA LEU A 312 6.79 -10.33 3.93
C LEU A 312 8.14 -10.22 4.68
N ILE A 313 8.14 -10.07 6.00
CA ILE A 313 9.37 -9.82 6.77
C ILE A 313 10.27 -11.04 6.82
N ARG A 314 9.70 -12.24 6.94
CA ARG A 314 10.46 -13.46 7.22
C ARG A 314 11.45 -13.76 6.09
N GLU A 315 11.00 -13.76 4.85
CA GLU A 315 11.76 -14.11 3.65
C GLU A 315 12.84 -13.05 3.36
N ILE A 316 12.57 -11.80 3.74
CA ILE A 316 13.49 -10.67 3.61
C ILE A 316 14.52 -10.63 4.75
N GLY A 317 14.13 -10.91 5.99
CA GLY A 317 14.96 -10.70 7.18
C GLY A 317 15.77 -11.90 7.61
N GLN A 318 15.28 -13.12 7.36
CA GLN A 318 15.88 -14.33 7.89
C GLN A 318 17.34 -14.48 7.42
N ASN A 319 18.23 -14.71 8.38
CA ASN A 319 19.69 -14.80 8.22
C ASN A 319 20.36 -13.50 7.75
N ARG A 320 19.73 -12.32 7.93
CA ARG A 320 20.27 -11.01 7.50
C ARG A 320 20.32 -9.99 8.65
N ASN A 321 21.39 -10.01 9.45
CA ASN A 321 21.56 -9.19 10.66
C ASN A 321 22.03 -7.71 10.45
N ASN A 322 21.97 -7.22 9.21
CA ASN A 322 22.36 -5.86 8.84
C ASN A 322 21.21 -5.08 8.18
N MET A 323 19.98 -5.55 8.38
CA MET A 323 18.74 -4.94 7.91
C MET A 323 17.91 -4.41 9.08
N VAL A 324 17.22 -3.31 8.87
CA VAL A 324 16.09 -2.88 9.70
C VAL A 324 14.85 -2.94 8.81
N ILE A 325 13.88 -3.76 9.16
CA ILE A 325 12.65 -4.01 8.42
C ILE A 325 11.49 -3.54 9.29
N ILE A 326 10.63 -2.70 8.71
CA ILE A 326 9.50 -2.09 9.40
C ILE A 326 8.27 -2.31 8.52
N SER A 327 7.19 -2.82 9.10
CA SER A 327 5.89 -2.95 8.45
C SER A 327 4.82 -2.13 9.16
N ALA A 328 3.80 -1.68 8.44
CA ALA A 328 2.64 -0.96 9.00
C ALA A 328 1.63 -1.91 9.68
N ALA A 329 1.60 -3.17 9.26
CA ALA A 329 0.64 -4.16 9.76
C ALA A 329 1.33 -5.51 10.07
N ALA A 330 0.68 -6.32 10.90
CA ALA A 330 0.98 -7.73 11.07
C ALA A 330 0.64 -8.55 9.81
N GLU A 331 1.11 -9.79 9.75
CA GLU A 331 0.88 -10.74 8.64
C GLU A 331 -0.60 -11.00 8.34
N SER A 332 -1.48 -10.91 9.33
CA SER A 332 -2.88 -11.34 9.21
C SER A 332 -3.91 -10.21 9.40
N GLU A 333 -3.50 -8.98 9.11
CA GLU A 333 -4.36 -7.81 9.21
C GLU A 333 -4.09 -6.75 8.12
N PRO A 334 -5.11 -5.94 7.79
CA PRO A 334 -4.93 -4.80 6.90
C PRO A 334 -4.20 -3.62 7.55
N SER A 335 -3.58 -2.79 6.71
CA SER A 335 -3.20 -1.41 7.03
C SER A 335 -4.16 -0.39 6.39
N TYR A 336 -4.08 0.86 6.82
CA TYR A 336 -5.09 1.87 6.57
C TYR A 336 -4.53 3.24 6.24
N SER A 337 -5.27 3.91 5.36
CA SER A 337 -5.12 5.34 5.14
C SER A 337 -5.55 6.16 6.35
N MET A 338 -4.99 7.36 6.47
CA MET A 338 -5.55 8.36 7.38
C MET A 338 -7.03 8.62 7.05
N ASN A 339 -7.81 9.02 8.06
CA ASN A 339 -9.01 9.83 7.79
C ASN A 339 -8.57 11.03 6.96
N SER A 340 -9.24 11.52 5.93
CA SER A 340 -8.72 12.39 4.84
C SER A 340 -8.36 11.60 3.59
N GLY A 341 -7.80 10.40 3.71
CA GLY A 341 -7.42 9.54 2.58
C GLY A 341 -6.25 10.07 1.76
N ASN A 342 -5.47 11.04 2.27
CA ASN A 342 -4.37 11.65 1.53
C ASN A 342 -3.04 10.90 1.64
N TYR A 343 -2.87 10.09 2.68
CA TYR A 343 -1.68 9.34 3.01
C TYR A 343 -2.08 8.06 3.72
N ASP A 344 -1.19 7.08 3.68
CA ASP A 344 -1.22 5.93 4.57
C ASP A 344 -0.73 6.33 5.98
N GLU A 345 -1.45 5.92 7.04
CA GLU A 345 -1.32 6.56 8.35
C GLU A 345 0.04 6.29 9.01
N PHE A 346 0.47 5.03 9.04
CA PHE A 346 1.76 4.67 9.61
C PHE A 346 2.93 5.33 8.85
N SER A 347 3.01 5.16 7.52
CA SER A 347 4.10 5.72 6.70
C SER A 347 4.12 7.25 6.69
N TYR A 348 2.96 7.90 6.81
CA TYR A 348 2.88 9.35 7.01
C TYR A 348 3.64 9.77 8.27
N TYR A 349 3.35 9.15 9.41
CA TYR A 349 4.00 9.51 10.67
C TYR A 349 5.46 9.07 10.73
N PHE A 350 5.81 7.93 10.13
CA PHE A 350 7.20 7.51 9.96
C PHE A 350 7.99 8.55 9.15
N THR A 351 7.44 8.98 8.02
CA THR A 351 8.09 9.98 7.15
C THR A 351 8.19 11.34 7.84
N CYS A 352 7.18 11.74 8.61
CA CYS A 352 7.21 12.92 9.47
C CYS A 352 8.39 12.86 10.47
N ALA A 353 8.62 11.71 11.11
CA ALA A 353 9.70 11.53 12.08
C ALA A 353 11.08 11.72 11.45
N ILE A 354 11.35 11.08 10.31
CA ILE A 354 12.66 11.18 9.63
C ILE A 354 12.86 12.53 8.92
N ASN A 355 11.77 13.24 8.58
CA ASN A 355 11.82 14.56 7.98
C ASN A 355 11.96 15.68 9.04
N GLY A 356 11.53 15.42 10.27
CA GLY A 356 11.45 16.40 11.37
C GLY A 356 10.34 17.44 11.19
N ALA A 357 9.44 17.23 10.23
CA ALA A 357 8.28 18.05 10.00
C ALA A 357 7.23 17.27 9.19
N ASP A 358 5.97 17.68 9.32
CA ASP A 358 4.91 17.22 8.43
C ASP A 358 5.03 17.86 7.02
N PRO A 359 4.22 17.41 6.05
CA PRO A 359 4.22 17.97 4.68
C PRO A 359 3.87 19.46 4.59
N ASN A 360 3.22 20.03 5.61
CA ASN A 360 2.89 21.45 5.72
C ASN A 360 4.02 22.27 6.38
N GLY A 361 5.12 21.62 6.77
CA GLY A 361 6.27 22.23 7.42
C GLY A 361 6.13 22.43 8.92
N LYS A 362 5.08 21.90 9.55
CA LYS A 362 4.93 21.91 11.01
C LYS A 362 5.97 20.98 11.60
N THR A 363 6.75 21.48 12.56
CA THR A 363 7.83 20.72 13.20
C THR A 363 7.30 19.46 13.89
N VAL A 364 8.04 18.37 13.70
CA VAL A 364 7.84 17.07 14.35
C VAL A 364 9.10 16.74 15.14
N ASN A 365 8.94 16.43 16.43
CA ASN A 365 10.05 15.98 17.27
C ASN A 365 9.90 14.49 17.58
N ALA A 366 10.73 13.68 16.91
CA ALA A 366 10.83 12.23 17.13
C ALA A 366 12.13 11.82 17.84
N ASP A 367 13.03 12.77 18.11
CA ASP A 367 14.29 12.55 18.85
C ASP A 367 13.96 12.40 20.34
N ALA A 368 13.79 11.16 20.79
CA ALA A 368 13.32 10.84 22.12
C ALA A 368 14.46 10.89 23.15
N ASN A 369 15.70 10.65 22.71
CA ASN A 369 16.88 10.64 23.57
C ASN A 369 17.63 12.00 23.60
N ASN A 370 17.21 12.98 22.80
CA ASN A 370 17.79 14.32 22.62
C ASN A 370 19.24 14.32 22.10
N ASP A 371 19.63 13.32 21.30
CA ASP A 371 20.96 13.24 20.69
C ASP A 371 21.10 14.05 19.39
N LYS A 372 20.03 14.76 18.99
CA LYS A 372 19.89 15.59 17.79
C LYS A 372 19.79 14.80 16.48
N LYS A 373 19.60 13.48 16.56
CA LYS A 373 19.34 12.58 15.44
C LYS A 373 18.04 11.82 15.71
N VAL A 374 17.50 11.22 14.66
CA VAL A 374 16.33 10.33 14.75
C VAL A 374 16.77 8.97 14.22
N SER A 375 16.88 8.01 15.13
CA SER A 375 17.17 6.61 14.84
C SER A 375 15.94 5.92 14.21
N MET A 376 16.14 4.74 13.62
CA MET A 376 15.00 3.96 13.07
C MET A 376 14.05 3.48 14.15
N VAL A 377 14.56 3.19 15.36
CA VAL A 377 13.73 2.89 16.53
C VAL A 377 12.89 4.10 16.95
N GLU A 378 13.46 5.30 16.92
CA GLU A 378 12.71 6.52 17.23
C GLU A 378 11.66 6.84 16.19
N ALA A 379 11.98 6.69 14.90
CA ALA A 379 11.02 6.88 13.82
C ALA A 379 9.85 5.88 13.91
N PHE A 380 10.14 4.59 14.12
CA PHE A 380 9.13 3.55 14.34
C PHE A 380 8.26 3.85 15.56
N ASN A 381 8.89 4.14 16.71
CA ASN A 381 8.17 4.44 17.94
C ASN A 381 7.28 5.68 17.83
N TYR A 382 7.76 6.72 17.13
CA TYR A 382 6.96 7.90 16.85
C TYR A 382 5.75 7.54 16.01
N ALA A 383 5.94 6.84 14.88
CA ALA A 383 4.87 6.42 13.99
C ALA A 383 3.79 5.63 14.73
N ARG A 384 4.18 4.53 15.39
CA ARG A 384 3.27 3.68 16.19
C ARG A 384 2.53 4.47 17.28
N SER A 385 3.15 5.48 17.89
CA SER A 385 2.49 6.28 18.93
C SER A 385 1.47 7.29 18.40
N LYS A 386 1.51 7.58 17.10
CA LYS A 386 0.63 8.54 16.41
C LYS A 386 -0.44 7.86 15.58
N ASP A 387 -0.16 6.66 15.14
CA ASP A 387 -1.09 5.79 14.47
C ASP A 387 -2.31 5.50 15.35
N THR A 388 -3.48 5.73 14.79
CA THR A 388 -4.80 5.56 15.39
C THR A 388 -5.64 4.53 14.63
N GLN A 389 -5.10 3.96 13.55
CA GLN A 389 -5.77 2.90 12.81
C GLN A 389 -5.67 1.58 13.57
N SER A 390 -6.54 0.64 13.19
CA SER A 390 -6.55 -0.71 13.75
C SER A 390 -5.54 -1.59 13.01
N GLU A 391 -4.26 -1.22 13.10
CA GLU A 391 -3.11 -1.93 12.55
C GLU A 391 -2.02 -2.09 13.61
N THR A 392 -1.18 -3.10 13.44
CA THR A 392 -0.14 -3.49 14.39
C THR A 392 1.21 -3.42 13.67
N PRO A 393 1.88 -2.26 13.68
CA PRO A 393 3.18 -2.11 13.05
C PRO A 393 4.21 -3.08 13.64
N GLN A 394 4.97 -3.73 12.78
CA GLN A 394 6.02 -4.67 13.15
C GLN A 394 7.41 -4.09 12.88
N TYR A 395 8.39 -4.62 13.61
CA TYR A 395 9.77 -4.20 13.55
C TYR A 395 10.67 -5.43 13.66
N GLU A 396 11.67 -5.51 12.78
CA GLU A 396 12.67 -6.57 12.75
C GLU A 396 14.07 -6.03 12.40
N ASP A 397 15.05 -6.28 13.25
CA ASP A 397 16.47 -5.97 13.05
C ASP A 397 17.45 -6.95 13.70
N SER A 398 16.96 -8.06 14.28
CA SER A 398 17.79 -9.14 14.83
C SER A 398 18.36 -10.06 13.74
N GLY A 399 17.64 -10.22 12.63
CA GLY A 399 18.00 -11.04 11.48
C GLY A 399 17.53 -12.50 11.59
N ASP A 400 16.63 -12.82 12.52
CA ASP A 400 16.00 -14.14 12.63
C ASP A 400 14.70 -14.25 11.81
N GLY A 401 14.19 -13.12 11.32
CA GLY A 401 12.97 -13.04 10.52
C GLY A 401 11.68 -13.04 11.34
N ILE A 402 11.77 -12.93 12.66
CA ILE A 402 10.62 -12.92 13.58
C ILE A 402 10.39 -11.48 14.06
N SER A 403 9.46 -10.80 13.39
CA SER A 403 9.15 -9.42 13.74
C SER A 403 8.39 -9.27 15.06
N HIS A 404 8.54 -8.11 15.69
CA HIS A 404 7.86 -7.77 16.93
C HIS A 404 7.16 -6.41 16.86
N SER A 405 5.98 -6.33 17.48
CA SER A 405 5.25 -5.08 17.68
C SER A 405 5.50 -4.47 19.06
N GLY A 406 4.99 -3.25 19.27
CA GLY A 406 5.14 -2.52 20.53
C GLY A 406 6.35 -1.58 20.54
N LYS A 407 6.72 -1.08 21.73
CA LYS A 407 7.79 -0.07 21.85
C LYS A 407 9.17 -0.70 21.75
N MET A 408 9.94 -0.29 20.74
CA MET A 408 11.33 -0.73 20.56
C MET A 408 12.32 0.15 21.34
N PRO A 409 13.48 -0.37 21.77
CA PRO A 409 13.90 -1.77 21.66
C PRO A 409 13.15 -2.69 22.64
N ALA A 410 12.77 -3.88 22.18
CA ALA A 410 12.09 -4.91 22.96
C ALA A 410 12.21 -6.27 22.27
N SER A 411 12.06 -7.37 23.02
CA SER A 411 12.01 -8.74 22.49
C SER A 411 13.22 -9.22 21.66
N GLY A 412 14.37 -8.53 21.74
CA GLY A 412 15.54 -8.82 20.89
C GLY A 412 15.75 -7.77 19.80
N GLU A 413 14.71 -7.00 19.50
CA GLU A 413 14.65 -6.01 18.44
C GLU A 413 15.09 -4.61 18.86
N GLY A 414 15.51 -3.83 17.87
CA GLY A 414 15.84 -2.41 17.97
C GLY A 414 17.31 -2.15 18.28
N THR A 415 18.14 -3.18 18.39
CA THR A 415 19.58 -3.03 18.71
C THR A 415 20.33 -2.36 17.56
N LEU A 416 20.06 -2.78 16.33
CA LEU A 416 20.67 -2.20 15.13
C LEU A 416 20.03 -0.85 14.79
N GLY A 417 18.72 -0.75 14.92
CA GLY A 417 17.91 0.43 14.62
C GLY A 417 18.19 1.63 15.48
N SER A 418 18.43 1.42 16.78
CA SER A 418 18.82 2.49 17.71
C SER A 418 20.14 3.16 17.31
N LYS A 419 20.94 2.52 16.44
CA LYS A 419 22.23 3.00 15.94
C LYS A 419 22.21 3.25 14.42
N THR A 420 21.03 3.27 13.82
CA THR A 420 20.84 3.43 12.37
C THR A 420 20.03 4.69 12.12
N PHE A 421 20.60 5.58 11.32
CA PHE A 421 20.09 6.92 11.07
C PHE A 421 20.07 7.17 9.56
N LEU A 422 19.02 7.81 9.07
CA LEU A 422 19.00 8.29 7.68
C LEU A 422 19.79 9.58 7.51
N LYS A 423 19.96 10.37 8.54
CA LYS A 423 20.80 11.57 8.52
C LYS A 423 22.20 11.22 9.03
N LYS A 424 23.25 11.68 8.33
CA LYS A 424 24.64 11.51 8.80
C LYS A 424 24.91 12.29 10.08
#